data_AF-A0A2V9W6H7-F1
#
_entry.id   AF-A0A2V9W6H7-F1
#
_cell.length_a   1.000
_cell.length_b   1.000
_cell.length_c   1.000
_cell.angle_alpha   90.00
_cell.angle_beta   90.00
_cell.angle_gamma   90.00
#
_symmetry.space_group_name_H-M   'P 1'
#
loop_
_entity.id
_entity.type
_entity.pdbx_description
1 polymer ?
#
loop_
_entity_poly.entity_id
_entity_poly.type
_entity_poly.pdbx_seq_one_letter_code
_entity_poly.pdbx_strand_id
1 'polypeptide(L)'
;MSGEMPDAIGWKRASHSVLVECKVTRADFLADRGKPFRQEPEKGVGSERFYLTPPALVKNEELPLGWGLLELRRGRIEMVRASAKNLRTATGFRYEMNLLLASLRRVEVRIEPQSITDFLKWKNRMAEYNRGNLPQGLAAADEELNVFLDPEVAAN
;
A
#
# COMPACT_ATOMS: atom_id res chain seq x y z
N MET A 1 -2.11 -6.88 13.06
CA MET A 1 -3.05 -5.74 12.96
C MET A 1 -3.55 -5.66 11.53
N SER A 2 -4.86 -5.73 11.28
CA SER A 2 -5.43 -5.53 9.95
C SER A 2 -5.52 -4.03 9.65
N GLY A 3 -4.67 -3.53 8.73
CA GLY A 3 -4.75 -2.15 8.23
C GLY A 3 -5.93 -1.95 7.27
N GLU A 4 -6.15 -0.70 6.83
CA GLU A 4 -7.10 -0.38 5.75
C GLU A 4 -6.76 -1.18 4.49
N MET A 5 -7.77 -1.80 3.89
CA MET A 5 -7.65 -2.53 2.63
C MET A 5 -8.48 -1.77 1.58
N PRO A 6 -7.85 -0.92 0.76
CA PRO A 6 -8.58 -0.15 -0.24
C PRO A 6 -9.00 -1.00 -1.43
N ASP A 7 -10.06 -0.58 -2.11
CA ASP A 7 -10.49 -1.19 -3.38
C ASP A 7 -9.36 -1.13 -4.43
N ALA A 8 -8.68 0.01 -4.52
CA ALA A 8 -7.47 0.18 -5.31
C ALA A 8 -6.50 1.18 -4.67
N ILE A 9 -5.21 0.90 -4.81
CA ILE A 9 -4.14 1.83 -4.45
C ILE A 9 -3.00 1.72 -5.47
N GLY A 10 -2.40 2.85 -5.81
CA GLY A 10 -1.23 2.92 -6.69
C GLY A 10 -0.22 3.95 -6.21
N TRP A 11 1.03 3.81 -6.64
CA TRP A 11 2.12 4.72 -6.29
C TRP A 11 2.65 5.41 -7.55
N LYS A 12 2.77 6.75 -7.47
CA LYS A 12 3.44 7.60 -8.46
C LYS A 12 4.91 7.77 -8.07
N ARG A 13 5.65 8.60 -8.82
CA ARG A 13 7.05 8.98 -8.49
C ARG A 13 7.18 9.45 -7.04
N ALA A 14 8.34 9.21 -6.46
CA ALA A 14 8.65 9.54 -5.06
C ALA A 14 7.68 8.90 -4.04
N SER A 15 7.23 7.68 -4.32
CA SER A 15 6.34 6.90 -3.43
C SER A 15 5.05 7.62 -3.06
N HIS A 16 4.53 8.47 -3.96
CA HIS A 16 3.30 9.21 -3.74
C HIS A 16 2.09 8.32 -4.01
N SER A 17 1.40 7.89 -2.95
CA SER A 17 0.28 6.95 -3.05
C SER A 17 -1.03 7.65 -3.40
N VAL A 18 -1.86 6.97 -4.18
CA VAL A 18 -3.22 7.38 -4.52
C VAL A 18 -4.14 6.20 -4.22
N LEU A 19 -5.06 6.42 -3.28
CA LEU A 19 -6.11 5.48 -2.93
C LEU A 19 -7.39 5.83 -3.68
N VAL A 20 -8.09 4.80 -4.17
CA VAL A 20 -9.40 4.93 -4.80
C VAL A 20 -10.36 3.92 -4.19
N GLU A 21 -11.53 4.41 -3.79
CA GLU A 21 -12.64 3.62 -3.26
C GLU A 21 -13.82 3.68 -4.21
N CYS A 22 -14.20 2.53 -4.75
CA CYS A 22 -15.26 2.42 -5.73
C CYS A 22 -16.60 2.22 -5.01
N LYS A 23 -17.57 3.12 -5.25
CA LYS A 23 -18.92 2.99 -4.68
C LYS A 23 -19.95 3.07 -5.80
N VAL A 24 -20.74 2.01 -5.94
CA VAL A 24 -21.74 1.87 -7.00
C VAL A 24 -23.16 2.18 -6.52
N THR A 25 -23.41 2.09 -5.21
CA THR A 25 -24.67 2.50 -4.59
C THR A 25 -24.46 3.53 -3.47
N ARG A 26 -25.53 4.25 -3.13
CA ARG A 26 -25.57 5.15 -1.97
C ARG A 26 -25.32 4.41 -0.66
N ALA A 27 -25.82 3.17 -0.54
CA ALA A 27 -25.62 2.33 0.64
C ALA A 27 -24.14 2.00 0.84
N ASP A 28 -23.42 1.64 -0.23
CA ASP A 28 -21.97 1.37 -0.16
C ASP A 28 -21.19 2.58 0.36
N PHE A 29 -21.51 3.77 -0.16
CA PHE A 29 -20.86 5.02 0.26
C PHE A 29 -21.11 5.32 1.75
N LEU A 30 -22.35 5.17 2.21
CA LEU A 30 -22.70 5.44 3.61
C LEU A 30 -22.08 4.41 4.57
N ALA A 31 -22.02 3.14 4.17
CA ALA A 31 -21.36 2.10 4.95
C ALA A 31 -19.85 2.35 5.07
N ASP A 32 -19.20 2.78 3.98
CA ASP A 32 -17.77 3.11 3.97
C ASP A 32 -17.42 4.27 4.91
N ARG A 33 -18.29 5.29 4.96
CA ARG A 33 -18.14 6.42 5.89
C ARG A 33 -18.10 5.98 7.36
N GLY A 34 -18.73 4.85 7.70
CA GLY A 34 -18.74 4.28 9.05
C GLY A 34 -17.45 3.53 9.44
N LYS A 35 -16.51 3.31 8.52
CA LYS A 35 -15.30 2.52 8.81
C LYS A 35 -14.36 3.27 9.78
N PRO A 36 -13.62 2.55 10.66
CA PRO A 36 -12.75 3.17 11.67
C PRO A 36 -11.74 4.17 11.09
N PHE A 37 -11.06 3.82 10.00
CA PHE A 37 -10.07 4.68 9.32
C PHE A 37 -10.67 5.89 8.57
N ARG A 38 -12.00 6.03 8.55
CA ARG A 38 -12.70 7.25 8.13
C ARG A 38 -13.05 8.16 9.29
N GLN A 39 -13.14 7.61 10.50
CA GLN A 39 -13.26 8.35 11.75
C GLN A 39 -11.87 8.77 12.29
N GLU A 40 -10.86 7.96 12.02
CA GLU A 40 -9.45 8.12 12.41
C GLU A 40 -8.57 8.26 11.16
N PRO A 41 -8.65 9.40 10.44
CA PRO A 41 -8.00 9.59 9.14
C PRO A 41 -6.48 9.49 9.19
N GLU A 42 -5.87 9.66 10.37
CA GLU A 42 -4.44 9.51 10.64
C GLU A 42 -3.95 8.07 10.54
N LYS A 43 -4.86 7.09 10.61
CA LYS A 43 -4.58 5.66 10.37
C LYS A 43 -4.87 5.23 8.93
N GLY A 44 -5.50 6.09 8.13
CA GLY A 44 -5.82 5.81 6.73
C GLY A 44 -4.58 5.82 5.83
N VAL A 45 -4.64 5.04 4.76
CA VAL A 45 -3.60 5.01 3.71
C VAL A 45 -3.89 6.02 2.59
N GLY A 46 -2.93 6.29 1.71
CA GLY A 46 -3.03 7.18 0.56
C GLY A 46 -2.61 8.62 0.84
N SER A 47 -1.69 9.16 0.04
CA SER A 47 -1.32 10.59 0.01
C SER A 47 -2.43 11.43 -0.63
N GLU A 48 -3.03 10.90 -1.69
CA GLU A 48 -4.31 11.36 -2.24
C GLU A 48 -5.37 10.26 -2.04
N ARG A 49 -6.62 10.65 -1.82
CA ARG A 49 -7.72 9.74 -1.56
C ARG A 49 -8.93 10.16 -2.37
N PHE A 50 -9.50 9.23 -3.12
CA PHE A 50 -10.64 9.47 -3.99
C PHE A 50 -11.75 8.46 -3.75
N TYR A 51 -12.99 8.93 -3.87
CA TYR A 51 -14.08 8.03 -4.29
C TYR A 51 -14.17 8.01 -5.81
N LEU A 52 -14.46 6.85 -6.38
CA LEU A 52 -14.87 6.67 -7.78
C LEU A 52 -16.30 6.14 -7.83
N THR A 53 -17.20 6.88 -8.48
CA THR A 53 -18.64 6.57 -8.44
C THR A 53 -19.31 6.77 -9.81
N PRO A 54 -20.52 6.20 -10.03
CA PRO A 54 -21.40 6.68 -11.08
C PRO A 54 -21.75 8.17 -10.91
N PRO A 55 -22.11 8.87 -11.99
CA PRO A 55 -22.44 10.30 -11.94
C PRO A 55 -23.50 10.64 -10.89
N ALA A 56 -23.26 11.71 -10.14
CA ALA A 56 -24.15 12.29 -9.14
C ALA A 56 -24.51 11.35 -7.96
N LEU A 57 -23.79 10.24 -7.76
CA LEU A 57 -24.02 9.35 -6.63
C LEU A 57 -23.60 9.99 -5.29
N VAL A 58 -22.47 10.70 -5.28
CA VAL A 58 -21.95 11.41 -4.10
C VAL A 58 -21.90 12.90 -4.41
N LYS A 59 -22.39 13.73 -3.48
CA LYS A 59 -22.26 15.18 -3.58
C LYS A 59 -20.97 15.66 -2.95
N ASN A 60 -20.45 16.79 -3.43
CA ASN A 60 -19.17 17.33 -2.95
C ASN A 60 -19.16 17.63 -1.46
N GLU A 61 -20.31 17.98 -0.88
CA GLU A 61 -20.47 18.34 0.54
C GLU A 61 -20.49 17.11 1.45
N GLU A 62 -20.68 15.92 0.88
CA GLU A 62 -20.68 14.65 1.62
C GLU A 62 -19.28 14.04 1.72
N LEU A 63 -18.32 14.57 0.97
CA LEU A 63 -16.96 14.06 0.95
C LEU A 63 -16.25 14.34 2.27
N PRO A 64 -15.48 13.36 2.80
CA PRO A 64 -14.58 13.61 3.90
C PRO A 64 -13.58 14.72 3.55
N LEU A 65 -13.11 15.43 4.56
CA LEU A 65 -12.22 16.57 4.36
C LEU A 65 -10.96 16.19 3.57
N GLY A 66 -10.70 16.93 2.49
CA GLY A 66 -9.53 16.74 1.63
C GLY A 66 -9.67 15.61 0.60
N TRP A 67 -10.72 14.79 0.64
CA TRP A 67 -10.95 13.74 -0.34
C TRP A 67 -11.39 14.32 -1.68
N GLY A 68 -10.93 13.66 -2.76
CA GLY A 68 -11.38 13.93 -4.11
C GLY A 68 -12.57 13.05 -4.52
N LEU A 69 -13.19 13.43 -5.65
CA LEU A 69 -14.27 12.68 -6.27
C LEU A 69 -14.00 12.51 -7.76
N LEU A 70 -14.04 11.26 -8.19
CA LEU A 70 -13.98 10.83 -9.57
C LEU A 70 -15.33 10.23 -9.97
N GLU A 71 -15.72 10.44 -11.22
CA GLU A 71 -16.92 9.85 -11.78
C GLU A 71 -16.63 9.07 -13.05
N LEU A 72 -17.24 7.89 -13.19
CA LEU A 72 -17.18 7.10 -14.43
C LEU A 72 -18.31 7.55 -15.37
N ARG A 73 -17.98 8.32 -16.40
CA ARG A 73 -18.90 8.85 -17.41
C ARG A 73 -18.58 8.26 -18.77
N ARG A 74 -19.52 7.49 -19.34
CA ARG A 74 -19.40 6.92 -20.70
C ARG A 74 -18.05 6.21 -20.94
N GLY A 75 -17.61 5.42 -19.97
CA GLY A 75 -16.35 4.66 -20.04
C GLY A 75 -15.08 5.50 -19.79
N ARG A 76 -15.21 6.77 -19.39
CA ARG A 76 -14.10 7.65 -19.04
C ARG A 76 -14.19 8.07 -17.58
N ILE A 77 -13.05 8.22 -16.93
CA ILE A 77 -12.96 8.76 -15.57
C ILE A 77 -12.80 10.28 -15.67
N GLU A 78 -13.72 11.00 -15.05
CA GLU A 78 -13.69 12.46 -14.94
C GLU A 78 -13.46 12.87 -13.49
N MET A 79 -12.63 13.89 -13.27
CA MET A 79 -12.38 14.42 -11.93
C MET A 79 -13.37 15.54 -11.62
N VAL A 80 -14.27 15.29 -10.68
CA VAL A 80 -15.25 16.27 -10.20
C VAL A 80 -14.66 17.15 -9.11
N ARG A 81 -13.84 16.55 -8.23
CA ARG A 81 -13.14 17.26 -7.16
C ARG A 81 -11.73 16.69 -6.99
N ALA A 82 -10.75 17.58 -6.93
CA ALA A 82 -9.37 17.19 -6.65
C ALA A 82 -9.19 16.77 -5.18
N SER A 83 -8.37 15.74 -4.94
CA SER A 83 -7.90 15.39 -3.61
C SER A 83 -6.80 16.34 -3.15
N ALA A 84 -6.73 16.59 -1.84
CA ALA A 84 -5.51 17.07 -1.22
C ALA A 84 -4.38 16.05 -1.43
N LYS A 85 -3.14 16.54 -1.54
CA LYS A 85 -1.99 15.72 -1.97
C LYS A 85 -1.20 15.08 -0.82
N ASN A 86 -1.35 15.58 0.40
CA ASN A 86 -0.51 15.19 1.54
C ASN A 86 -1.35 14.66 2.71
N LEU A 87 -2.34 13.81 2.42
CA LEU A 87 -3.21 13.21 3.45
C LEU A 87 -2.52 12.07 4.22
N ARG A 88 -1.41 11.54 3.70
CA ARG A 88 -0.70 10.41 4.30
C ARG A 88 0.10 10.86 5.51
N THR A 89 -0.14 10.20 6.64
CA THR A 89 0.65 10.34 7.87
C THR A 89 1.79 9.31 7.91
N ALA A 90 2.69 9.43 8.89
CA ALA A 90 3.70 8.40 9.15
C ALA A 90 3.06 7.03 9.47
N THR A 91 1.96 7.00 10.21
CA THR A 91 1.22 5.77 10.50
C THR A 91 0.60 5.16 9.25
N GLY A 92 -0.07 5.97 8.42
CA GLY A 92 -0.61 5.52 7.14
C GLY A 92 0.47 4.98 6.21
N PHE A 93 1.66 5.59 6.18
CA PHE A 93 2.79 5.10 5.40
C PHE A 93 3.26 3.71 5.84
N ARG A 94 3.35 3.42 7.15
CA ARG A 94 3.67 2.07 7.64
C ARG A 94 2.63 1.04 7.19
N TYR A 95 1.34 1.39 7.20
CA TYR A 95 0.28 0.52 6.70
C TYR A 95 0.36 0.29 5.19
N GLU A 96 0.72 1.31 4.40
CA GLU A 96 1.00 1.16 2.97
C GLU A 96 2.16 0.19 2.70
N MET A 97 3.26 0.29 3.48
CA MET A 97 4.39 -0.62 3.33
C MET A 97 4.00 -2.07 3.64
N ASN A 98 3.22 -2.28 4.71
CA ASN A 98 2.67 -3.60 5.03
C ASN A 98 1.75 -4.13 3.92
N LEU A 99 0.91 -3.27 3.33
CA LEU A 99 0.04 -3.63 2.22
C LEU A 99 0.84 -4.00 0.96
N LEU A 100 1.89 -3.23 0.65
CA LEU A 100 2.77 -3.51 -0.49
C LEU A 100 3.49 -4.84 -0.31
N LEU A 101 4.08 -5.09 0.86
CA LEU A 101 4.73 -6.37 1.18
C LEU A 101 3.74 -7.54 1.11
N ALA A 102 2.53 -7.38 1.64
CA ALA A 102 1.49 -8.40 1.55
C ALA A 102 1.05 -8.66 0.10
N SER A 103 1.01 -7.63 -0.74
CA SER A 103 0.65 -7.74 -2.16
C SER A 103 1.75 -8.43 -2.97
N LEU A 104 3.02 -8.09 -2.72
CA LEU A 104 4.17 -8.75 -3.34
C LEU A 104 4.20 -10.24 -3.03
N ARG A 105 3.95 -10.65 -1.78
CA ARG A 105 3.86 -12.07 -1.40
C ARG A 105 2.80 -12.84 -2.18
N ARG A 106 1.69 -12.19 -2.57
CA ARG A 106 0.63 -12.83 -3.38
C ARG A 106 1.03 -12.95 -4.86
N VAL A 107 1.83 -12.02 -5.36
CA VAL A 107 2.34 -12.02 -6.74
C VAL A 107 3.59 -12.91 -6.88
N GLU A 108 4.41 -13.05 -5.83
CA GLU A 108 5.54 -13.98 -5.74
C GLU A 108 5.14 -15.45 -5.93
N VAL A 109 3.85 -15.80 -5.81
CA VAL A 109 3.33 -17.12 -6.22
C VAL A 109 3.44 -17.34 -7.74
N ARG A 110 3.81 -16.32 -8.52
CA ARG A 110 4.03 -16.40 -9.99
C ARG A 110 5.44 -16.09 -10.48
N ILE A 111 6.38 -15.80 -9.58
CA ILE A 111 7.81 -15.84 -9.92
C ILE A 111 8.36 -16.99 -9.09
N GLU A 112 8.57 -18.15 -9.72
CA GLU A 112 9.16 -19.30 -9.02
C GLU A 112 10.44 -18.87 -8.26
N PRO A 113 10.52 -19.20 -6.98
CA PRO A 113 11.59 -20.07 -6.53
C PRO A 113 10.95 -21.43 -6.28
N GLN A 114 11.33 -22.44 -7.07
CA GLN A 114 10.67 -23.76 -7.08
C GLN A 114 10.61 -24.47 -5.71
N SER A 115 11.33 -24.00 -4.69
CA SER A 115 11.14 -24.34 -3.27
C SER A 115 12.13 -23.53 -2.42
N ILE A 116 11.95 -23.52 -1.09
CA ILE A 116 13.01 -23.13 -0.15
C ILE A 116 14.32 -23.90 -0.46
N THR A 117 14.21 -25.14 -0.91
CA THR A 117 15.35 -25.95 -1.33
C THR A 117 16.05 -25.35 -2.55
N ASP A 118 15.35 -24.71 -3.48
CA ASP A 118 15.95 -24.08 -4.67
C ASP A 118 16.55 -22.71 -4.38
N PHE A 119 15.98 -21.96 -3.42
CA PHE A 119 16.62 -20.77 -2.85
C PHE A 119 17.91 -21.11 -2.08
N LEU A 120 17.90 -22.20 -1.30
CA LEU A 120 19.10 -22.69 -0.60
C LEU A 120 20.14 -23.26 -1.58
N LYS A 121 19.72 -23.97 -2.63
CA LYS A 121 20.62 -24.38 -3.73
C LYS A 121 21.17 -23.19 -4.50
N TRP A 122 20.42 -22.09 -4.64
CA TRP A 122 20.91 -20.86 -5.25
C TRP A 122 22.00 -20.19 -4.39
N LYS A 123 21.80 -20.08 -3.07
CA LYS A 123 22.85 -19.65 -2.13
C LYS A 123 24.10 -20.55 -2.19
N ASN A 124 23.91 -21.87 -2.25
CA ASN A 124 25.02 -22.82 -2.37
C ASN A 124 25.74 -22.74 -3.74
N ARG A 125 25.01 -22.48 -4.83
CA ARG A 125 25.59 -22.28 -6.18
C ARG A 125 26.43 -21.01 -6.29
N MET A 126 26.12 -19.95 -5.55
CA MET A 126 26.97 -18.74 -5.52
C MET A 126 28.31 -18.98 -4.82
N ALA A 127 28.38 -19.91 -3.86
CA ALA A 127 29.64 -20.32 -3.25
C ALA A 127 30.53 -21.09 -4.25
N GLU A 128 29.95 -21.98 -5.07
CA GLU A 128 30.70 -22.70 -6.13
C GLU A 128 31.16 -21.77 -7.27
N TYR A 129 30.33 -20.81 -7.67
CA TYR A 129 30.64 -19.87 -8.77
C TYR A 129 31.84 -18.95 -8.47
N ASN A 130 32.09 -18.66 -7.18
CA ASN A 130 33.22 -17.88 -6.71
C ASN A 130 34.42 -18.75 -6.25
N ARG A 131 34.50 -20.02 -6.68
CA ARG A 131 35.51 -21.00 -6.20
C ARG A 131 35.58 -21.12 -4.67
N GLY A 132 34.44 -21.01 -3.98
CA GLY A 132 34.34 -21.14 -2.53
C GLY A 132 34.39 -19.82 -1.75
N ASN A 133 34.52 -18.66 -2.40
CA ASN A 133 34.57 -17.37 -1.70
C ASN A 133 33.20 -16.65 -1.69
N LEU A 134 32.77 -16.21 -0.51
CA LEU A 134 31.57 -15.36 -0.39
C LEU A 134 31.82 -14.00 -1.09
N PRO A 135 30.79 -13.38 -1.70
CA PRO A 135 30.90 -12.03 -2.23
C PRO A 135 31.30 -11.05 -1.12
N GLN A 136 32.34 -10.25 -1.36
CA GLN A 136 32.74 -9.21 -0.42
C GLN A 136 31.70 -8.09 -0.39
N GLY A 137 31.36 -7.61 0.81
CA GLY A 137 30.40 -6.51 1.02
C GLY A 137 28.98 -6.94 1.41
N LEU A 138 28.73 -8.25 1.56
CA LEU A 138 27.50 -8.74 2.21
C LEU A 138 27.74 -8.78 3.73
N ALA A 139 26.86 -8.14 4.47
CA ALA A 139 26.83 -8.23 5.93
C ALA A 139 26.52 -9.68 6.34
N ALA A 140 27.09 -10.14 7.45
CA ALA A 140 26.76 -11.46 7.98
C ALA A 140 25.29 -11.49 8.42
N ALA A 141 24.66 -12.68 8.47
CA ALA A 141 23.22 -12.78 8.74
C ALA A 141 22.83 -12.27 10.15
N ASP A 142 23.78 -12.27 11.08
CA ASP A 142 23.73 -11.67 12.41
C ASP A 142 23.94 -10.14 12.40
N GLU A 143 24.47 -9.58 11.32
CA GLU A 143 24.64 -8.15 11.09
C GLU A 143 23.45 -7.53 10.31
N GLU A 144 22.60 -8.34 9.66
CA GLU A 144 21.33 -7.92 9.04
C GLU A 144 20.20 -7.73 10.08
N LEU A 145 20.47 -7.01 11.17
CA LEU A 145 19.45 -6.68 12.17
C LEU A 145 18.43 -5.71 11.56
N ASN A 146 17.18 -6.16 11.44
CA ASN A 146 16.08 -5.33 10.97
C ASN A 146 15.58 -4.41 12.10
N VAL A 147 16.30 -3.30 12.31
CA VAL A 147 16.08 -2.32 13.39
C VAL A 147 14.66 -1.73 13.41
N PHE A 148 13.91 -1.84 12.31
CA PHE A 148 12.52 -1.39 12.21
C PHE A 148 11.48 -2.34 12.83
N LEU A 149 11.91 -3.56 13.19
CA LEU A 149 11.08 -4.51 13.94
C LEU A 149 11.29 -4.42 15.46
N ASP A 150 12.23 -3.59 15.90
CA ASP A 150 12.55 -3.42 17.31
C ASP A 150 11.58 -2.41 17.96
N PRO A 151 10.74 -2.83 18.92
CA PRO A 151 9.69 -1.98 19.48
C PRO A 151 10.21 -0.73 20.21
N GLU A 152 11.50 -0.68 20.58
CA GLU A 152 12.09 0.45 21.33
C GLU A 152 12.46 1.66 20.45
N VAL A 153 12.61 1.49 19.13
CA VAL A 153 12.95 2.62 18.23
C VAL A 153 11.74 3.52 17.94
N ALA A 154 10.52 3.10 18.30
CA ALA A 154 9.30 3.88 18.10
C ALA A 154 9.07 5.01 19.13
N ALA A 155 9.96 5.19 20.11
CA ALA A 155 9.74 6.07 21.27
C ALA A 155 10.71 7.27 21.41
N ASN A 156 11.55 7.57 20.42
CA ASN A 156 12.37 8.79 20.39
C ASN A 156 12.11 9.64 19.14
#